data_AF-A0A929QVL8-F1
#
_entry.id   AF-A0A929QVL8-F1
#
_cell.length_a   1.000
_cell.length_b   1.000
_cell.length_c   1.000
_cell.angle_alpha   90.00
_cell.angle_beta   90.00
_cell.angle_gamma   90.00
#
_symmetry.space_group_name_H-M   'P 1'
#
loop_
_entity.id
_entity.type
_entity.pdbx_description
1 polymer ?
#
loop_
_entity_poly.entity_id
_entity_poly.type
_entity_poly.pdbx_seq_one_letter_code
_entity_poly.pdbx_strand_id
1 'polypeptide(L)'
;MKSFRKIIWTIVAIQFVFTTICFAFFAPETVITHFGFKRIDSVGPRYMLFLEPICTVVSGLLIIWVAKVRRRENGIKENLEVIMPAEGMLLTGHLLIAVIMSVLVLDQIGLTHILQLY
;
A
#
# COMPACT_ATOMS: atom_id res chain seq x y z
N MET A 1 20.17 0.31 7.89
CA MET A 1 18.78 -0.07 7.54
C MET A 1 17.67 0.53 8.42
N LYS A 2 17.95 1.13 9.58
CA LYS A 2 16.88 1.66 10.47
C LYS A 2 16.02 2.72 9.78
N SER A 3 16.65 3.73 9.17
CA SER A 3 15.94 4.82 8.47
C SER A 3 15.08 4.31 7.31
N PHE A 4 15.60 3.39 6.49
CA PHE A 4 14.83 2.74 5.42
C PHE A 4 13.56 2.06 5.95
N ARG A 5 13.69 1.23 6.99
CA ARG A 5 12.54 0.56 7.61
C ARG A 5 11.56 1.55 8.21
N LYS A 6 12.04 2.62 8.86
CA LYS A 6 11.19 3.69 9.39
C LYS A 6 10.33 4.31 8.29
N ILE A 7 10.91 4.64 7.12
CA ILE A 7 10.16 5.23 6.00
C ILE A 7 9.06 4.27 5.51
N ILE A 8 9.38 2.98 5.31
CA ILE A 8 8.39 1.96 4.94
C ILE A 8 7.24 1.92 5.96
N TRP A 9 7.54 1.86 7.25
CA TRP A 9 6.52 1.82 8.30
C TRP A 9 5.72 3.11 8.42
N THR A 10 6.33 4.26 8.13
CA THR A 10 5.62 5.54 8.04
C THR A 10 4.61 5.52 6.89
N ILE A 11 4.99 5.01 5.71
CA ILE A 11 4.07 4.86 4.57
C ILE A 11 2.89 3.95 4.95
N VAL A 12 3.17 2.80 5.55
CA VAL A 12 2.15 1.87 6.06
C VAL A 12 1.22 2.55 7.07
N ALA A 13 1.77 3.27 8.04
CA ALA A 13 0.98 3.97 9.07
C ALA A 13 0.06 5.03 8.44
N ILE A 14 0.59 5.82 7.49
CA ILE A 14 -0.21 6.79 6.73
C ILE A 14 -1.34 6.08 5.99
N GLN A 15 -1.08 4.96 5.33
CA GLN A 15 -2.11 4.19 4.61
C GLN A 15 -3.22 3.69 5.55
N PHE A 16 -2.86 3.21 6.74
CA PHE A 16 -3.83 2.79 7.76
C PHE A 16 -4.68 3.95 8.26
N VAL A 17 -4.04 5.09 8.58
CA VAL A 17 -4.75 6.30 9.01
C VAL A 17 -5.71 6.78 7.93
N PHE A 18 -5.24 6.88 6.69
CA PHE A 18 -6.05 7.25 5.54
C PHE A 18 -7.26 6.32 5.38
N THR A 19 -7.04 5.01 5.35
CA THR A 19 -8.12 4.02 5.20
C THR A 19 -9.11 4.08 6.36
N THR A 20 -8.63 4.31 7.58
CA THR A 20 -9.49 4.45 8.78
C THR A 20 -10.36 5.69 8.68
N ILE A 21 -9.83 6.82 8.19
CA ILE A 21 -10.61 8.04 7.96
C ILE A 21 -11.68 7.77 6.90
N CYS A 22 -11.33 7.16 5.77
CA CYS A 22 -12.27 6.77 4.72
C CYS A 22 -13.39 5.87 5.27
N PHE A 23 -13.01 4.85 6.04
CA PHE A 23 -13.93 3.92 6.67
C PHE A 23 -14.91 4.61 7.63
N ALA A 24 -14.40 5.49 8.50
CA ALA A 24 -15.22 6.10 9.56
C ALA A 24 -16.21 7.15 9.04
N PHE A 25 -15.83 7.91 8.00
CA PHE A 25 -16.60 9.09 7.57
C PHE A 25 -17.29 8.94 6.22
N PHE A 26 -16.84 8.04 5.36
CA PHE A 26 -17.29 7.99 3.96
C PHE A 26 -17.75 6.60 3.50
N ALA A 27 -17.31 5.53 4.15
CA ALA A 27 -17.61 4.18 3.67
C ALA A 27 -19.10 3.81 3.87
N PRO A 28 -19.84 3.51 2.79
CA PRO A 28 -21.18 2.94 2.88
C PRO A 28 -21.15 1.57 3.56
N GLU A 29 -22.30 1.04 4.01
CA GLU A 29 -22.33 -0.29 4.68
C GLU A 29 -21.76 -1.42 3.82
N THR A 30 -21.91 -1.31 2.49
CA THR A 30 -21.32 -2.21 1.50
C THR A 30 -20.45 -1.46 0.51
N VAL A 31 -19.26 -1.96 0.25
CA VAL A 31 -18.28 -1.40 -0.70
C VAL A 31 -18.04 -2.37 -1.84
N ILE A 32 -17.50 -1.85 -2.94
CA ILE A 32 -17.05 -2.69 -4.06
C ILE A 32 -15.86 -3.52 -3.59
N THR A 33 -15.90 -4.82 -3.81
CA THR A 33 -14.83 -5.76 -3.41
C THR A 33 -14.09 -6.37 -4.58
N HIS A 34 -14.69 -6.34 -5.77
CA HIS A 34 -14.05 -6.79 -7.00
C HIS A 34 -14.51 -5.94 -8.19
N PHE A 35 -13.54 -5.41 -8.92
CA PHE A 35 -13.74 -4.77 -10.21
C PHE A 35 -13.55 -5.83 -11.31
N GLY A 36 -14.65 -6.24 -11.95
CA GLY A 36 -14.59 -7.12 -13.12
C GLY A 36 -14.19 -6.35 -14.38
N PHE A 37 -14.01 -7.08 -15.50
CA PHE A 37 -13.46 -6.52 -16.75
C PHE A 37 -14.30 -5.39 -17.39
N LYS A 38 -15.56 -5.20 -16.98
CA LYS A 38 -16.49 -4.15 -17.49
C LYS A 38 -17.54 -3.67 -16.48
N ARG A 39 -17.58 -4.26 -15.28
CA ARG A 39 -18.62 -4.02 -14.24
C ARG A 39 -18.09 -4.37 -12.86
N ILE A 40 -18.70 -3.79 -11.84
CA ILE A 40 -18.61 -4.27 -10.46
C ILE A 40 -19.14 -5.71 -10.45
N ASP A 41 -18.31 -6.63 -9.99
CA ASP A 41 -18.60 -8.06 -10.01
C ASP A 41 -18.90 -8.60 -8.60
N SER A 42 -18.44 -7.90 -7.56
CA SER A 42 -18.88 -8.16 -6.19
C SER A 42 -18.87 -6.92 -5.31
N VAL A 43 -19.78 -6.93 -4.34
CA VAL A 43 -19.82 -6.00 -3.21
C VAL A 43 -19.74 -6.80 -1.93
N GLY A 44 -19.19 -6.20 -0.88
CA GLY A 44 -19.06 -6.82 0.41
C GLY A 44 -19.08 -5.80 1.54
N PRO A 45 -18.95 -6.27 2.80
CA PRO A 45 -19.00 -5.40 3.95
C PRO A 45 -17.82 -4.42 3.97
N ARG A 46 -18.07 -3.18 4.41
CA ARG A 46 -17.09 -2.08 4.40
C ARG A 46 -15.77 -2.31 5.13
N TYR A 47 -15.70 -3.26 6.06
CA TYR A 47 -14.42 -3.60 6.70
C TYR A 47 -13.42 -4.20 5.72
N MET A 48 -13.87 -4.69 4.55
CA MET A 48 -12.98 -5.20 3.50
C MET A 48 -12.06 -4.12 2.92
N LEU A 49 -12.36 -2.83 3.11
CA LEU A 49 -11.44 -1.72 2.77
C LEU A 49 -10.07 -1.85 3.44
N PHE A 50 -10.00 -2.51 4.61
CA PHE A 50 -8.74 -2.74 5.32
C PHE A 50 -7.82 -3.76 4.64
N LEU A 51 -8.28 -4.45 3.58
CA LEU A 51 -7.41 -5.29 2.78
C LEU A 51 -6.32 -4.45 2.07
N GLU A 52 -6.64 -3.23 1.66
CA GLU A 52 -5.70 -2.34 0.96
C GLU A 52 -4.49 -1.93 1.82
N PRO A 53 -4.65 -1.42 3.06
CA PRO A 53 -3.51 -1.19 3.94
C PRO A 53 -2.78 -2.50 4.34
N ILE A 54 -3.46 -3.65 4.38
CA ILE A 54 -2.80 -4.95 4.59
C ILE A 54 -1.88 -5.30 3.40
N CYS A 55 -2.32 -5.08 2.16
CA CYS A 55 -1.49 -5.22 0.97
C CYS A 55 -0.26 -4.30 1.03
N THR A 56 -0.42 -3.07 1.54
CA THR A 56 0.72 -2.17 1.81
C THR A 56 1.66 -2.76 2.86
N VAL A 57 1.19 -3.36 3.96
CA VAL A 57 2.06 -4.05 4.93
C VAL A 57 2.86 -5.17 4.26
N VAL A 58 2.19 -6.05 3.53
CA VAL A 58 2.83 -7.22 2.89
C VAL A 58 3.90 -6.77 1.89
N SER A 59 3.59 -5.79 1.04
CA SER A 59 4.57 -5.24 0.10
C SER A 59 5.75 -4.57 0.80
N GLY A 60 5.51 -3.85 1.91
CA GLY A 60 6.56 -3.26 2.74
C GLY A 60 7.51 -4.31 3.33
N LEU A 61 6.96 -5.43 3.84
CA LEU A 61 7.75 -6.55 4.34
C LEU A 61 8.61 -7.20 3.25
N LEU A 62 8.03 -7.44 2.08
CA LEU A 62 8.75 -7.98 0.91
C LEU A 62 9.88 -7.06 0.49
N ILE A 63 9.63 -5.75 0.42
CA ILE A 63 10.64 -4.75 0.05
C ILE A 63 11.79 -4.70 1.06
N ILE A 64 11.47 -4.75 2.36
CA ILE A 64 12.50 -4.84 3.41
C ILE A 64 13.33 -6.12 3.26
N TRP A 65 12.69 -7.24 2.93
CA TRP A 65 13.38 -8.51 2.70
C TRP A 65 14.30 -8.43 1.48
N VAL A 66 13.82 -7.94 0.33
CA VAL A 66 14.63 -7.76 -0.89
C VAL A 66 15.83 -6.85 -0.63
N ALA A 67 15.63 -5.73 0.08
CA ALA A 67 16.72 -4.82 0.42
C ALA A 67 17.79 -5.49 1.31
N LYS A 68 17.38 -6.30 2.29
CA LYS A 68 18.30 -7.08 3.12
C LYS A 68 19.10 -8.09 2.31
N VAL A 69 18.44 -8.86 1.44
CA VAL A 69 19.10 -9.85 0.58
C VAL A 69 20.13 -9.17 -0.32
N ARG A 70 19.75 -8.07 -0.98
CA ARG A 70 20.67 -7.30 -1.84
C ARG A 70 21.86 -6.73 -1.09
N ARG A 71 21.70 -6.27 0.16
CA ARG A 71 22.85 -5.83 0.97
C ARG A 71 23.80 -6.98 1.28
N ARG A 72 23.25 -8.15 1.63
CA ARG A 72 24.05 -9.35 1.94
C ARG A 72 24.84 -9.81 0.72
N GLU A 73 24.21 -9.86 -0.44
CA GLU A 73 24.85 -10.24 -1.71
C GLU A 73 25.98 -9.29 -2.10
N ASN A 74 25.83 -7.99 -1.82
CA ASN A 74 26.84 -6.96 -2.10
C ASN A 74 27.86 -6.77 -0.96
N GLY A 75 27.85 -7.58 0.10
CA GLY A 75 28.76 -7.44 1.24
C GLY A 75 28.57 -6.16 2.08
N ILE A 76 27.43 -5.47 1.92
CA ILE A 76 27.13 -4.21 2.60
C ILE A 76 26.61 -4.50 4.00
N LYS A 77 27.22 -3.90 5.03
CA LYS A 77 26.75 -4.02 6.42
C LYS A 77 25.32 -3.48 6.55
N GLU A 78 24.43 -4.28 7.16
CA GLU A 78 23.03 -3.91 7.37
C GLU A 78 22.86 -2.64 8.24
N ASN A 79 23.81 -2.43 9.16
CA ASN A 79 23.80 -1.30 10.09
C ASN A 79 24.19 0.04 9.44
N LEU A 80 24.67 0.03 8.19
CA LEU A 80 24.94 1.26 7.47
C LEU A 80 23.63 2.04 7.27
N GLU A 81 23.61 3.29 7.72
CA GLU A 81 22.41 4.17 7.68
C GLU A 81 22.33 5.03 6.42
N VAL A 82 22.94 4.58 5.33
CA VAL A 82 22.82 5.20 4.01
C VAL A 82 21.78 4.44 3.20
N ILE A 83 20.89 5.16 2.51
CA ILE A 83 19.93 4.57 1.56
C ILE A 83 20.65 4.40 0.22
N MET A 84 20.75 3.16 -0.25
CA MET A 84 21.39 2.86 -1.54
C MET A 84 20.45 3.24 -2.70
N PRO A 85 20.94 3.55 -3.92
CA PRO A 85 20.07 3.86 -5.06
C PRO A 85 19.02 2.78 -5.34
N ALA A 86 19.40 1.51 -5.24
CA ALA A 86 18.49 0.38 -5.38
C ALA A 86 17.39 0.34 -4.31
N GLU A 87 17.69 0.79 -3.10
CA GLU A 87 16.71 0.91 -2.01
C GLU A 87 15.79 2.11 -2.23
N GLY A 88 16.32 3.21 -2.78
CA GLY A 88 15.51 4.35 -3.23
C GLY A 88 14.46 3.94 -4.25
N MET A 89 14.82 3.13 -5.25
CA MET A 89 13.85 2.60 -6.23
C MET A 89 12.77 1.73 -5.57
N LEU A 90 13.15 0.90 -4.59
CA LEU A 90 12.19 0.10 -3.83
C LEU A 90 11.24 0.98 -2.99
N LEU A 91 11.74 2.06 -2.39
CA LEU A 91 10.90 3.04 -1.67
C LEU A 91 9.91 3.72 -2.61
N THR A 92 10.36 4.16 -3.79
CA THR A 92 9.48 4.75 -4.80
C THR A 92 8.41 3.76 -5.25
N GLY A 93 8.77 2.50 -5.47
CA GLY A 93 7.81 1.44 -5.78
C GLY A 93 6.80 1.22 -4.65
N HIS A 94 7.24 1.25 -3.39
CA HIS A 94 6.35 1.13 -2.25
C HIS A 94 5.37 2.31 -2.14
N LEU A 95 5.85 3.52 -2.37
CA LEU A 95 5.03 4.73 -2.41
C LEU A 95 3.98 4.64 -3.52
N LEU A 96 4.37 4.16 -4.71
CA LEU A 96 3.43 3.95 -5.82
C LEU A 96 2.34 2.94 -5.45
N ILE A 97 2.71 1.82 -4.80
CA ILE A 97 1.72 0.85 -4.29
C ILE A 97 0.76 1.54 -3.33
N ALA A 98 1.26 2.31 -2.35
CA ALA A 98 0.40 3.01 -1.39
C ALA A 98 -0.57 4.01 -2.08
N VAL A 99 -0.11 4.72 -3.13
CA VAL A 99 -0.97 5.61 -3.93
C VAL A 99 -2.05 4.80 -4.65
N ILE A 100 -1.70 3.69 -5.30
CA ILE A 100 -2.67 2.81 -5.98
C ILE A 100 -3.71 2.28 -4.98
N MET A 101 -3.27 1.78 -3.83
CA MET A 101 -4.15 1.31 -2.76
C MET A 101 -5.08 2.42 -2.25
N SER A 102 -4.59 3.66 -2.17
CA SER A 102 -5.41 4.81 -1.78
C SER A 102 -6.47 5.14 -2.82
N VAL A 103 -6.14 5.08 -4.11
CA VAL A 103 -7.10 5.26 -5.20
C VAL A 103 -8.16 4.16 -5.17
N LEU A 104 -7.76 2.91 -4.92
CA LEU A 104 -8.71 1.79 -4.78
C LEU A 104 -9.68 2.02 -3.64
N VAL A 105 -9.22 2.46 -2.46
CA VAL A 105 -10.10 2.80 -1.33
C VAL A 105 -11.12 3.86 -1.74
N LEU A 106 -10.68 4.94 -2.40
CA LEU A 106 -11.56 6.03 -2.84
C LEU A 106 -12.60 5.59 -3.86
N ASP A 107 -12.23 4.68 -4.77
CA ASP A 107 -13.11 4.15 -5.80
C ASP A 107 -14.13 3.15 -5.20
N GLN A 108 -13.70 2.31 -4.27
CA GLN A 108 -14.56 1.33 -3.58
C GLN A 108 -15.64 1.98 -2.71
N ILE A 109 -15.38 3.18 -2.17
CA ILE A 109 -16.36 3.97 -1.41
C ILE A 109 -17.15 4.96 -2.29
N GLY A 110 -16.85 5.03 -3.59
CA GLY A 110 -17.58 5.87 -4.54
C GLY A 110 -17.25 7.37 -4.47
N LEU A 111 -16.12 7.76 -3.87
CA LEU A 111 -15.62 9.15 -3.93
C LEU A 111 -14.91 9.44 -5.25
N THR A 112 -14.38 8.41 -5.91
CA THR A 112 -13.86 8.47 -7.27
C THR A 112 -14.51 7.39 -8.13
N HIS A 113 -14.51 7.57 -9.45
CA HIS A 113 -15.02 6.60 -10.43
C HIS A 113 -13.97 6.26 -11.49
N ILE A 114 -12.68 6.37 -11.15
CA ILE A 114 -11.57 6.22 -12.08
C ILE A 114 -11.56 4.81 -12.68
N LEU A 115 -11.87 3.80 -11.87
CA LEU A 115 -11.89 2.39 -12.29
C LEU A 115 -13.28 1.90 -12.71
N GLN A 116 -14.31 2.73 -12.54
CA GLN A 116 -15.70 2.42 -12.93
C GLN A 116 -16.07 2.93 -14.32
N LEU A 117 -15.23 3.78 -14.92
CA LEU A 117 -15.44 4.39 -16.24
C LEU A 117 -14.92 3.53 -17.41
N TYR A 118 -14.30 2.38 -17.14
CA TYR A 118 -13.78 1.42 -18.12
C TYR A 118 -14.48 0.07 -17.99
#